data_AF-H1Q4W2-F1
#
_entry.id   AF-H1Q4W2-F1
#
_cell.length_a   1.000
_cell.length_b   1.000
_cell.length_c   1.000
_cell.angle_alpha   90.00
_cell.angle_beta   90.00
_cell.angle_gamma   90.00
#
_symmetry.space_group_name_H-M   'P 1'
#
loop_
_entity.id
_entity.type
_entity.pdbx_description
1 polymer ?
#
loop_
_entity_poly.entity_id
_entity_poly.type
_entity_poly.pdbx_seq_one_letter_code
_entity_poly.pdbx_strand_id
1 'polypeptide(L)'
;MAIFRGLIGQDGGPDLKRNRFDFVKQYFGHPMCNVGVIDKQYPEWCTEKLTIDEHLNYKFVMALEGNDVASNLKWVMSSNSIAVMPKPTCETWFMEGTLRPNYHYIEIRPDFADLEERLNYYISHPDEAENIVQHAHEYVAQFRNARREQLISLLVLKKYFDFIERRLAVL
;
A
#
# COMPACT_ATOMS: atom_id res chain seq x y z
N MET A 1 11.96 11.13 6.03
CA MET A 1 11.56 11.39 4.64
C MET A 1 10.73 10.21 4.14
N ALA A 2 9.57 10.48 3.53
CA ALA A 2 8.74 9.48 2.86
C ALA A 2 9.10 9.37 1.37
N ILE A 3 8.99 8.19 0.77
CA ILE A 3 9.26 7.94 -0.65
C ILE A 3 7.98 7.55 -1.40
N PHE A 4 7.82 8.08 -2.61
CA PHE A 4 6.86 7.61 -3.59
C PHE A 4 7.51 7.56 -4.98
N ARG A 5 7.39 6.42 -5.64
CA ARG A 5 7.60 6.24 -7.08
C ARG A 5 6.42 5.44 -7.63
N GLY A 6 5.66 6.03 -8.54
CA GLY A 6 4.48 5.37 -9.07
C GLY A 6 4.00 5.93 -10.39
N LEU A 7 3.07 5.20 -11.00
CA LEU A 7 2.30 5.69 -12.14
C LEU A 7 1.09 6.47 -11.66
N ILE A 8 0.78 7.58 -12.31
CA ILE A 8 -0.43 8.38 -12.12
C ILE A 8 -1.43 8.22 -13.27
N GLY A 9 -0.99 7.84 -14.47
CA GLY A 9 -1.85 7.75 -15.66
C GLY A 9 -2.09 9.10 -16.33
N GLN A 10 -2.91 9.12 -17.39
CA GLN A 10 -3.09 10.31 -18.24
C GLN A 10 -4.12 11.30 -17.69
N ASP A 11 -3.75 12.58 -17.52
CA ASP A 11 -4.67 13.64 -17.11
C ASP A 11 -5.76 13.85 -18.17
N GLY A 12 -7.02 13.94 -17.71
CA GLY A 12 -8.20 13.95 -18.58
C GLY A 12 -8.55 12.60 -19.25
N GLY A 13 -7.74 11.55 -19.06
CA GLY A 13 -8.04 10.19 -19.51
C GLY A 13 -8.83 9.37 -18.49
N PRO A 14 -9.46 8.25 -18.90
CA PRO A 14 -10.21 7.37 -18.00
C PRO A 14 -9.32 6.68 -16.94
N ASP A 15 -7.99 6.71 -17.12
CA ASP A 15 -7.01 5.97 -16.31
C ASP A 15 -6.25 6.84 -15.28
N LEU A 16 -6.65 8.12 -15.11
CA LEU A 16 -6.04 9.01 -14.14
C LEU A 16 -6.32 8.54 -12.71
N LYS A 17 -5.26 8.25 -11.97
CA LYS A 17 -5.31 7.92 -10.54
C LYS A 17 -5.32 9.22 -9.75
N ARG A 18 -6.51 9.82 -9.62
CA ARG A 18 -6.70 11.17 -9.05
C ARG A 18 -5.99 11.34 -7.70
N ASN A 19 -6.11 10.37 -6.79
CA ASN A 19 -5.43 10.38 -5.50
C ASN A 19 -3.90 10.52 -5.61
N ARG A 20 -3.26 9.80 -6.52
CA ARG A 20 -1.81 9.87 -6.74
C ARG A 20 -1.41 11.17 -7.43
N PHE A 21 -2.22 11.65 -8.37
CA PHE A 21 -2.01 12.95 -9.00
C PHE A 21 -2.05 14.08 -7.97
N ASP A 22 -3.07 14.11 -7.11
CA ASP A 22 -3.22 15.12 -6.06
C ASP A 22 -2.06 15.06 -5.06
N PHE A 23 -1.65 13.86 -4.66
CA PHE A 23 -0.47 13.66 -3.82
C PHE A 23 0.81 14.23 -4.45
N VAL A 24 1.09 13.88 -5.72
CA VAL A 24 2.28 14.37 -6.42
C VAL A 24 2.24 15.88 -6.56
N LYS A 25 1.10 16.44 -6.96
CA LYS A 25 0.91 17.89 -7.10
C LYS A 25 1.18 18.65 -5.78
N GLN A 26 0.79 18.07 -4.65
CA GLN A 26 0.94 18.70 -3.34
C GLN A 26 2.35 18.52 -2.74
N TYR A 27 3.01 17.37 -2.96
CA TYR A 27 4.23 17.00 -2.23
C TYR A 27 5.49 16.89 -3.09
N PHE A 28 5.43 17.11 -4.40
CA PHE A 28 6.63 17.17 -5.23
C PHE A 28 7.54 18.34 -4.79
N GLY A 29 8.81 18.05 -4.51
CA GLY A 29 9.78 19.02 -3.99
C GLY A 29 9.66 19.33 -2.49
N HIS A 30 8.75 18.67 -1.76
CA HIS A 30 8.58 18.88 -0.32
C HIS A 30 9.76 18.28 0.47
N PRO A 31 10.33 18.97 1.48
CA PRO A 31 11.54 18.52 2.19
C PRO A 31 11.36 17.19 2.94
N MET A 32 10.12 16.83 3.29
CA MET A 32 9.82 15.55 3.95
C MET A 32 9.46 14.41 2.99
N CYS A 33 9.31 14.68 1.70
CA CYS A 33 8.81 13.71 0.73
C CYS A 33 9.72 13.67 -0.50
N ASN A 34 10.32 12.52 -0.77
CA ASN A 34 10.93 12.24 -2.06
C ASN A 34 9.85 11.68 -2.99
N VAL A 35 9.29 12.52 -3.85
CA VAL A 35 8.17 12.17 -4.73
C VAL A 35 8.59 12.22 -6.18
N GLY A 36 8.12 11.26 -6.97
CA GLY A 36 8.29 11.27 -8.41
C GLY A 36 7.40 10.26 -9.10
N VAL A 37 7.16 10.49 -10.38
CA VAL A 37 6.39 9.59 -11.25
C VAL A 37 7.28 9.03 -12.34
N ILE A 38 6.87 7.92 -12.95
CA ILE A 38 7.58 7.32 -14.10
C ILE A 38 6.87 7.60 -15.43
N ASP A 39 5.76 8.34 -15.38
CA ASP A 39 4.99 8.80 -16.53
C ASP A 39 5.75 9.92 -17.26
N LYS A 40 6.37 9.59 -18.40
CA LYS A 40 7.19 10.53 -19.20
C LYS A 40 6.46 11.78 -19.68
N GLN A 41 5.12 11.76 -19.66
CA GLN A 41 4.28 12.90 -20.06
C GLN A 41 4.23 14.03 -19.02
N TYR A 42 4.69 13.80 -17.79
CA TYR A 42 4.82 14.82 -16.75
C TYR A 42 6.30 15.11 -16.50
N PRO A 43 7.00 15.80 -17.42
CA PRO A 43 8.44 16.01 -17.33
C PRO A 43 8.88 16.70 -16.03
N GLU A 44 8.02 17.52 -15.42
CA GLU A 44 8.26 18.21 -14.16
C GLU A 44 8.29 17.28 -12.94
N TRP A 45 7.60 16.14 -13.00
CA TRP A 45 7.51 15.16 -11.91
C TRP A 45 8.20 13.84 -12.24
N CYS A 46 8.65 13.68 -13.49
CA CYS A 46 9.25 12.46 -13.99
C CYS A 46 10.60 12.21 -13.31
N THR A 47 10.76 11.02 -12.74
CA THR A 47 11.99 10.58 -12.07
C THR A 47 12.32 9.16 -12.51
N GLU A 48 13.56 8.74 -12.26
CA GLU A 48 13.95 7.36 -12.52
C GLU A 48 13.15 6.37 -11.66
N LYS A 49 12.87 5.20 -12.25
CA LYS A 49 12.27 4.10 -11.53
C LYS A 49 13.25 3.59 -10.47
N LEU A 50 12.76 3.39 -9.25
CA LEU A 50 13.53 2.76 -8.18
C LEU A 50 13.19 1.27 -8.05
N THR A 51 14.20 0.49 -7.71
CA THR A 51 14.09 -0.89 -7.22
C THR A 51 13.43 -0.94 -5.84
N ILE A 52 13.04 -2.13 -5.39
CA ILE A 52 12.50 -2.30 -4.03
C ILE A 52 13.57 -1.91 -3.00
N ASP A 53 14.80 -2.39 -3.13
CA ASP A 53 15.89 -2.11 -2.20
C ASP A 53 16.17 -0.61 -2.05
N GLU A 54 16.08 0.15 -3.14
CA GLU A 54 16.23 1.61 -3.09
C GLU A 54 15.10 2.30 -2.32
N HIS A 55 13.86 1.79 -2.40
CA HIS A 55 12.77 2.29 -1.55
C HIS A 55 13.00 1.97 -0.07
N LEU A 56 13.62 0.82 0.23
CA LEU A 56 13.86 0.37 1.60
C LEU A 56 14.95 1.17 2.33
N ASN A 57 15.69 2.04 1.63
CA ASN A 57 16.54 3.05 2.26
C ASN A 57 15.73 4.17 2.97
N TYR A 58 14.40 4.18 2.84
CA TYR A 58 13.51 5.17 3.45
C TYR A 58 12.72 4.56 4.60
N LYS A 59 12.56 5.33 5.68
CA LYS A 59 11.75 4.92 6.84
C LYS A 59 10.27 4.77 6.49
N PHE A 60 9.75 5.63 5.61
CA PHE A 60 8.34 5.69 5.27
C PHE A 60 8.15 5.50 3.77
N VAL A 61 7.26 4.60 3.37
CA VAL A 61 6.95 4.33 1.96
C VAL A 61 5.46 4.56 1.73
N MET A 62 5.13 5.42 0.77
CA MET A 62 3.75 5.73 0.44
C MET A 62 3.09 4.54 -0.29
N ALA A 63 2.03 3.99 0.30
CA ALA A 63 1.27 2.86 -0.25
C ALA A 63 -0.09 3.34 -0.80
N LEU A 64 -0.05 4.13 -1.87
CA LEU A 64 -1.25 4.71 -2.46
C LEU A 64 -1.91 3.74 -3.46
N GLU A 65 -3.19 3.44 -3.25
CA GLU A 65 -4.00 2.66 -4.19
C GLU A 65 -4.02 3.29 -5.59
N GLY A 66 -4.20 2.46 -6.61
CA GLY A 66 -4.28 2.88 -8.01
C GLY A 66 -5.66 2.54 -8.55
N ASN A 67 -5.70 1.64 -9.55
CA ASN A 67 -6.96 1.08 -10.05
C ASN A 67 -7.55 0.02 -9.08
N ASP A 68 -6.69 -0.50 -8.20
CA ASP A 68 -6.96 -1.51 -7.16
C ASP A 68 -5.97 -1.24 -6.01
N VAL A 69 -5.71 -2.23 -5.16
CA VAL A 69 -4.75 -2.17 -4.04
C VAL A 69 -3.40 -1.55 -4.40
N ALA A 70 -2.79 -0.93 -3.40
CA ALA A 70 -1.39 -0.55 -3.45
C ALA A 70 -0.52 -1.81 -3.51
N SER A 71 0.02 -2.13 -4.70
CA SER A 71 0.81 -3.35 -4.91
C SER A 71 2.09 -3.40 -4.08
N ASN A 72 2.58 -2.25 -3.61
CA ASN A 72 3.74 -2.16 -2.74
C ASN A 72 3.47 -2.52 -1.27
N LEU A 73 2.23 -2.48 -0.82
CA LEU A 73 1.88 -2.66 0.59
C LEU A 73 2.48 -3.93 1.20
N LYS A 74 2.45 -5.05 0.45
CA LYS A 74 2.86 -6.36 0.94
C LYS A 74 4.37 -6.43 1.21
N TRP A 75 5.18 -5.87 0.31
CA TRP A 75 6.63 -5.86 0.51
C TRP A 75 7.07 -4.77 1.48
N VAL A 76 6.36 -3.64 1.57
CA VAL A 76 6.62 -2.63 2.60
C VAL A 76 6.38 -3.23 3.98
N MET A 77 5.21 -3.85 4.21
CA MET A 77 4.90 -4.50 5.49
C MET A 77 5.79 -5.71 5.82
N SER A 78 6.47 -6.27 4.82
CA SER A 78 7.47 -7.34 5.02
C SER A 78 8.87 -6.82 5.33
N SER A 79 9.07 -5.50 5.27
CA SER A 79 10.35 -4.81 5.45
C SER A 79 10.41 -4.05 6.78
N ASN A 80 11.50 -3.32 7.02
CA ASN A 80 11.62 -2.41 8.17
C ASN A 80 11.19 -0.96 7.86
N SER A 81 10.67 -0.72 6.66
CA SER A 81 9.99 0.53 6.31
C SER A 81 8.52 0.46 6.71
N ILE A 82 7.92 1.61 7.03
CA ILE A 82 6.52 1.70 7.43
C ILE A 82 5.67 2.16 6.25
N ALA A 83 4.58 1.44 5.99
CA ALA A 83 3.58 1.84 5.02
C ALA A 83 2.82 3.08 5.52
N VAL A 84 2.73 4.09 4.68
CA VAL A 84 1.94 5.31 4.93
C VAL A 84 0.87 5.40 3.86
N MET A 85 -0.40 5.35 4.26
CA MET A 85 -1.52 5.29 3.32
C MET A 85 -2.83 5.75 3.94
N PRO A 86 -3.79 6.23 3.12
CA PRO A 86 -5.19 6.28 3.52
C PRO A 86 -5.73 4.89 3.85
N LYS A 87 -6.88 4.84 4.53
CA LYS A 87 -7.59 3.60 4.80
C LYS A 87 -7.78 2.79 3.50
N PRO A 88 -7.39 1.50 3.46
CA PRO A 88 -7.59 0.65 2.28
C PRO A 88 -9.06 0.61 1.86
N THR A 89 -9.31 0.63 0.54
CA THR A 89 -10.67 0.54 -0.01
C THR A 89 -10.90 -0.73 -0.83
N CYS A 90 -9.81 -1.39 -1.23
CA CYS A 90 -9.83 -2.65 -1.96
C CYS A 90 -9.49 -3.84 -1.04
N GLU A 91 -9.98 -5.03 -1.37
CA GLU A 91 -9.80 -6.25 -0.59
C GLU A 91 -9.22 -7.37 -1.47
N THR A 92 -8.20 -8.05 -0.95
CA THR A 92 -7.56 -9.18 -1.63
C THR A 92 -7.30 -10.33 -0.65
N TRP A 93 -6.54 -11.33 -1.09
CA TRP A 93 -6.07 -12.42 -0.22
C TRP A 93 -5.27 -11.91 1.01
N PHE A 94 -4.73 -10.70 0.94
CA PHE A 94 -3.96 -10.08 2.02
C PHE A 94 -4.82 -9.47 3.12
N MET A 95 -6.15 -9.53 3.00
CA MET A 95 -7.11 -9.13 4.04
C MET A 95 -6.97 -7.65 4.46
N GLU A 96 -6.73 -6.75 3.51
CA GLU A 96 -6.58 -5.30 3.69
C GLU A 96 -7.62 -4.69 4.65
N GLY A 97 -8.88 -5.13 4.59
CA GLY A 97 -9.95 -4.65 5.47
C GLY A 97 -9.75 -4.96 6.96
N THR A 98 -8.82 -5.86 7.30
CA THR A 98 -8.47 -6.22 8.68
C THR A 98 -7.25 -5.49 9.22
N LEU A 99 -6.60 -4.66 8.38
CA LEU A 99 -5.49 -3.84 8.83
C LEU A 99 -5.97 -2.78 9.83
N ARG A 100 -5.27 -2.68 10.97
CA ARG A 100 -5.58 -1.73 12.03
C ARG A 100 -4.74 -0.46 11.80
N PRO A 101 -5.38 0.72 11.70
CA PRO A 101 -4.68 1.98 11.49
C PRO A 101 -3.83 2.34 12.70
N ASN A 102 -2.65 2.91 12.46
CA ASN A 102 -1.65 3.27 13.48
C ASN A 102 -1.23 2.08 14.37
N TYR A 103 -1.38 0.87 13.84
CA TYR A 103 -0.96 -0.38 14.48
C TYR A 103 -0.19 -1.24 13.47
N HIS A 104 -0.75 -1.53 12.28
CA HIS A 104 -0.03 -2.22 11.20
C HIS A 104 0.59 -1.27 10.15
N TYR A 105 0.10 -0.04 10.06
CA TYR A 105 0.54 1.00 9.13
C TYR A 105 0.23 2.38 9.69
N ILE A 106 0.82 3.44 9.13
CA ILE A 106 0.48 4.82 9.48
C ILE A 106 -0.68 5.26 8.60
N GLU A 107 -1.83 5.50 9.23
CA GLU A 107 -3.01 6.00 8.53
C GLU A 107 -2.93 7.52 8.39
N ILE A 108 -3.18 8.00 7.17
CA ILE A 108 -3.31 9.42 6.83
C ILE A 108 -4.67 9.68 6.18
N ARG A 109 -5.07 10.94 6.11
CA ARG A 109 -6.30 11.35 5.43
C ARG A 109 -6.20 11.12 3.91
N PRO A 110 -7.31 10.85 3.21
CA PRO A 110 -7.34 10.73 1.76
C PRO A 110 -6.92 11.99 1.00
N ASP A 111 -7.01 13.17 1.64
CA ASP A 111 -6.55 14.45 1.10
C ASP A 111 -5.12 14.82 1.51
N PHE A 112 -4.42 13.91 2.20
CA PHE A 112 -3.03 14.03 2.63
C PHE A 112 -2.72 15.22 3.55
N ALA A 113 -3.74 15.89 4.10
CA ALA A 113 -3.55 17.12 4.87
C ALA A 113 -2.80 16.90 6.20
N ASP A 114 -2.84 15.69 6.76
CA ASP A 114 -2.16 15.32 8.01
C ASP A 114 -0.84 14.56 7.79
N LEU A 115 -0.37 14.40 6.55
CA LEU A 115 0.82 13.60 6.26
C LEU A 115 2.05 14.13 7.00
N GLU A 116 2.31 15.43 6.93
CA GLU A 116 3.48 16.04 7.58
C GLU A 116 3.48 15.84 9.10
N GLU A 117 2.33 16.10 9.73
CA GLU A 117 2.11 15.90 11.16
C GLU A 117 2.39 14.44 11.56
N ARG A 118 1.81 13.49 10.82
CA ARG A 118 1.98 12.04 11.08
C ARG A 118 3.42 11.60 10.92
N LEU A 119 4.11 12.04 9.87
CA LEU A 119 5.52 11.71 9.67
C LEU A 119 6.38 12.27 10.81
N ASN A 120 6.18 13.52 11.21
CA ASN A 120 6.94 14.14 12.31
C ASN A 120 6.67 13.47 13.65
N TYR A 121 5.43 13.05 13.91
CA TYR A 121 5.08 12.28 15.10
C TYR A 121 5.93 11.00 15.19
N TYR A 122 5.92 10.13 14.16
CA TYR A 122 6.69 8.88 14.21
C TYR A 122 8.21 9.08 14.05
N ILE A 123 8.67 10.21 13.54
CA ILE A 123 10.09 10.59 13.60
C ILE A 123 10.52 10.91 15.03
N SER A 124 9.66 11.57 15.81
CA SER A 124 9.93 11.93 17.22
C SER A 124 9.60 10.82 18.22
N HIS A 125 8.86 9.78 17.79
CA HIS A 125 8.48 8.62 18.60
C HIS A 125 8.96 7.32 17.95
N PRO A 126 10.28 7.06 17.91
CA PRO A 126 10.86 5.91 17.23
C PRO A 126 10.35 4.57 17.78
N ASP A 127 10.13 4.45 19.10
CA ASP A 127 9.62 3.23 19.72
C ASP A 127 8.22 2.87 19.21
N GLU A 128 7.36 3.88 18.99
CA GLU A 128 6.03 3.67 18.40
C GLU A 128 6.12 3.28 16.93
N ALA A 129 7.07 3.86 16.19
CA ALA A 129 7.32 3.49 14.81
C ALA A 129 7.82 2.04 14.69
N GLU A 130 8.72 1.61 15.59
CA GLU A 130 9.22 0.24 15.66
C GLU A 130 8.10 -0.76 16.02
N ASN A 131 7.19 -0.39 16.92
CA ASN A 131 6.00 -1.19 17.22
C ASN A 131 5.13 -1.42 15.96
N ILE A 132 4.97 -0.41 15.10
CA ILE A 132 4.23 -0.59 13.84
C ILE A 132 4.91 -1.61 12.93
N VAL A 133 6.24 -1.57 12.82
CA VAL A 133 7.01 -2.55 12.04
C VAL A 133 6.82 -3.96 12.59
N GLN A 134 6.92 -4.12 13.92
CA GLN A 134 6.71 -5.39 14.62
C GLN A 134 5.32 -5.98 14.32
N HIS A 135 4.26 -5.19 14.48
CA HIS A 135 2.89 -5.65 14.20
C HIS A 135 2.66 -5.92 12.70
N ALA A 136 3.29 -5.16 11.80
CA ALA A 136 3.23 -5.44 10.37
C ALA A 136 3.87 -6.80 10.04
N HIS A 137 5.01 -7.13 10.67
CA HIS A 137 5.66 -8.44 10.52
C HIS A 137 4.80 -9.58 11.06
N GLU A 138 4.18 -9.39 12.24
CA GLU A 138 3.24 -10.35 12.82
C GLU A 138 2.05 -10.61 11.88
N TYR A 139 1.49 -9.53 11.30
CA TYR A 139 0.43 -9.63 10.32
C TYR A 139 0.87 -10.40 9.08
N VAL A 140 2.06 -10.08 8.54
CA VAL A 140 2.62 -10.75 7.35
C VAL A 140 2.96 -12.22 7.62
N ALA A 141 3.39 -12.57 8.83
CA ALA A 141 3.87 -13.90 9.19
C ALA A 141 2.84 -14.99 8.92
N GLN A 142 1.55 -14.67 9.03
CA GLN A 142 0.47 -15.61 8.75
C GLN A 142 0.59 -16.15 7.30
N PHE A 143 0.89 -15.29 6.34
CA PHE A 143 0.94 -15.63 4.91
C PHE A 143 2.20 -16.39 4.49
N ARG A 144 3.15 -16.62 5.40
CA ARG A 144 4.43 -17.28 5.09
C ARG A 144 4.36 -18.82 5.16
N ASN A 145 3.23 -19.40 5.56
CA ASN A 145 3.06 -20.85 5.63
C ASN A 145 2.54 -21.41 4.30
N ALA A 146 3.46 -21.81 3.41
CA ALA A 146 3.13 -22.30 2.06
C ALA A 146 2.11 -23.45 2.04
N ARG A 147 2.19 -24.40 3.00
CA ARG A 147 1.23 -25.51 3.09
C ARG A 147 -0.17 -24.99 3.45
N ARG A 148 -0.26 -24.03 4.37
CA ARG A 148 -1.52 -23.39 4.73
C ARG A 148 -2.12 -22.61 3.57
N GLU A 149 -1.32 -21.83 2.85
CA GLU A 149 -1.77 -21.07 1.68
C GLU A 149 -2.27 -22.00 0.55
N GLN A 150 -1.60 -23.13 0.33
CA GLN A 150 -2.05 -24.15 -0.60
C GLN A 150 -3.39 -24.76 -0.18
N LEU A 151 -3.54 -25.10 1.12
CA LEU A 151 -4.81 -25.63 1.64
C LEU A 151 -5.95 -24.61 1.52
N ILE A 152 -5.70 -23.33 1.84
CA ILE A 152 -6.69 -22.25 1.67
C ILE A 152 -7.13 -22.19 0.21
N SER A 153 -6.20 -22.20 -0.74
CA SER A 153 -6.50 -22.18 -2.18
C SER A 153 -7.39 -23.36 -2.59
N LEU A 154 -7.09 -24.57 -2.14
CA LEU A 154 -7.91 -25.77 -2.40
C LEU A 154 -9.30 -25.66 -1.76
N LEU A 155 -9.40 -25.13 -0.55
CA LEU A 155 -10.69 -24.94 0.15
C LEU A 155 -11.56 -23.88 -0.53
N VAL A 156 -10.97 -22.82 -1.08
CA VAL A 156 -11.68 -21.82 -1.89
C VAL A 156 -12.28 -22.47 -3.14
N LEU A 157 -11.49 -23.26 -3.87
CA LEU A 157 -11.98 -24.00 -5.05
C LEU A 157 -13.09 -24.97 -4.68
N LYS A 158 -12.91 -25.75 -3.61
CA LYS A 158 -13.94 -26.67 -3.12
C LYS A 158 -15.24 -25.92 -2.81
N LYS A 159 -15.16 -24.81 -2.07
CA LYS A 159 -16.34 -23.99 -1.71
C LYS A 159 -17.05 -23.46 -2.95
N TYR A 160 -16.30 -23.05 -3.97
CA TYR A 160 -16.86 -22.60 -5.25
C TYR A 160 -17.59 -23.75 -5.97
N PHE A 161 -16.99 -24.94 -6.09
CA PHE A 161 -17.63 -26.10 -6.72
C PHE A 161 -18.89 -26.55 -5.96
N ASP A 162 -18.82 -26.66 -4.63
CA ASP A 162 -19.98 -26.99 -3.80
C ASP A 162 -21.14 -26.00 -4.02
N PHE A 163 -20.83 -24.71 -4.22
CA PHE A 163 -21.83 -23.68 -4.49
C PHE A 163 -22.48 -23.83 -5.87
N ILE A 164 -21.69 -24.12 -6.91
CA ILE A 164 -22.19 -24.34 -8.27
C ILE A 164 -23.06 -25.60 -8.33
N GLU A 165 -22.63 -26.70 -7.73
CA GLU A 165 -23.41 -27.95 -7.71
C GLU A 165 -24.77 -27.77 -7.03
N ARG A 166 -24.81 -27.08 -5.87
CA ARG A 166 -26.08 -26.76 -5.19
C ARG A 166 -27.00 -25.92 -6.05
N ARG A 167 -26.46 -24.96 -6.81
CA ARG A 167 -27.27 -24.09 -7.68
C ARG A 167 -27.85 -24.86 -8.87
N LEU A 168 -27.10 -25.81 -9.43
CA LEU A 168 -27.57 -26.66 -10.52
C LEU A 168 -28.60 -27.70 -10.05
N ALA A 169 -28.51 -28.18 -8.82
CA ALA A 169 -29.48 -29.13 -8.25
C ALA A 169 -30.87 -28.52 -7.94
N VAL A 170 -31.01 -27.19 -8.01
CA VAL A 170 -32.26 -26.45 -7.76
C VAL A 170 -32.91 -25.95 -9.06
N LEU A 171 -32.27 -26.18 -10.21
CA LEU A 171 -32.79 -25.92 -11.55
C LEU A 171 -33.33 -27.22 -12.17
#